data_AF-A0A416ZJQ8-F1
#
_entry.id   AF-A0A416ZJQ8-F1
#
_cell.length_a   1.000
_cell.length_b   1.000
_cell.length_c   1.000
_cell.angle_alpha   90.00
_cell.angle_beta   90.00
_cell.angle_gamma   90.00
#
_symmetry.space_group_name_H-M   'P 1'
#
loop_
_entity.id
_entity.type
_entity.pdbx_description
1 polymer ?
#
loop_
_entity_poly.entity_id
_entity_poly.type
_entity_poly.pdbx_seq_one_letter_code
_entity_poly.pdbx_strand_id
1 'polypeptide(L)'
;MKILVIPDVHLKPQMFKQATALMHQGIADRAVCLMDIPDDWDKQYNVGLYEETYDEAVRFAKAFPETAWCYGNHDLSYLWHCLESGYSSMASMT
;
A
#
# COMPACT_ATOMS: atom_id res chain seq x y z
N MET A 1 20.76 5.92 -11.89
CA MET A 1 19.54 5.21 -11.48
C MET A 1 19.03 5.82 -10.19
N LYS A 2 17.85 6.46 -10.23
CA LYS A 2 17.13 7.02 -9.08
C LYS A 2 15.97 6.10 -8.75
N ILE A 3 15.80 5.78 -7.48
CA ILE A 3 14.74 4.90 -6.98
C ILE A 3 13.79 5.70 -6.12
N LEU A 4 12.49 5.62 -6.42
CA LEU A 4 11.43 6.13 -5.56
C LEU A 4 11.11 5.07 -4.50
N VAL A 5 11.19 5.44 -3.22
CA VAL A 5 10.79 4.57 -2.12
C VAL A 5 9.43 5.01 -1.63
N ILE A 6 8.45 4.10 -1.64
CA ILE A 6 7.14 4.26 -1.03
C ILE A 6 7.23 3.56 0.35
N PRO A 7 7.22 4.32 1.47
CA PRO A 7 7.27 3.75 2.81
C PRO A 7 5.91 3.15 3.21
N ASP A 8 5.76 2.81 4.48
CA ASP A 8 4.53 2.30 5.10
C ASP A 8 3.31 3.14 4.68
N VAL A 9 2.33 2.48 4.07
CA VAL A 9 1.22 3.18 3.41
C VAL A 9 0.05 3.46 4.35
N HIS A 10 -0.29 2.51 5.23
CA HIS A 10 -1.34 2.62 6.25
C HIS A 10 -2.58 3.36 5.76
N LEU A 11 -3.27 2.79 4.76
CA LEU A 11 -4.52 3.33 4.22
C LEU A 11 -4.44 4.76 3.65
N LYS A 12 -3.29 5.15 3.08
CA LYS A 12 -3.09 6.46 2.42
C LYS A 12 -3.01 6.30 0.90
N PRO A 13 -4.15 6.16 0.18
CA PRO A 13 -4.17 5.95 -1.28
C PRO A 13 -3.45 7.07 -2.06
N GLN A 14 -3.39 8.27 -1.48
CA GLN A 14 -2.70 9.42 -2.07
C GLN A 14 -1.20 9.18 -2.28
N MET A 15 -0.55 8.30 -1.52
CA MET A 15 0.86 7.96 -1.71
C MET A 15 1.10 7.32 -3.08
N PHE A 16 0.23 6.39 -3.51
CA PHE A 16 0.31 5.79 -4.84
C PHE A 16 -0.04 6.77 -5.96
N LYS A 17 -1.00 7.67 -5.74
CA LYS A 17 -1.34 8.75 -6.69
C LYS A 17 -0.15 9.71 -6.90
N GLN A 18 0.51 10.10 -5.82
CA GLN A 18 1.71 10.93 -5.87
C GLN A 18 2.90 10.19 -6.50
N ALA A 19 3.13 8.94 -6.12
CA ALA A 19 4.18 8.12 -6.71
C ALA A 19 3.98 7.97 -8.23
N THR A 20 2.74 7.75 -8.68
CA THR A 20 2.38 7.70 -10.11
C THR A 20 2.77 9.00 -10.82
N ALA A 21 2.45 10.15 -10.24
CA ALA A 21 2.82 11.45 -10.80
C ALA A 21 4.34 11.63 -10.90
N LEU A 22 5.09 11.28 -9.84
CA LEU A 22 6.56 11.37 -9.82
C LEU A 22 7.22 10.45 -10.87
N MET A 23 6.70 9.22 -11.01
CA MET A 23 7.18 8.26 -12.00
C MET A 23 6.92 8.75 -13.43
N HIS A 24 5.72 9.27 -13.74
CA HIS A 24 5.41 9.83 -15.06
C HIS A 24 6.22 11.10 -15.39
N GLN A 25 6.61 11.89 -14.39
CA GLN A 25 7.50 13.04 -14.56
C GLN A 25 8.97 12.63 -14.82
N GLY A 26 9.31 11.34 -14.70
CA GLY A 26 10.69 10.86 -14.85
C GLY A 26 11.62 11.26 -13.70
N ILE A 27 11.07 11.56 -12.51
CA ILE A 27 11.87 11.92 -11.34
C ILE A 27 12.66 10.71 -10.82
N ALA A 28 12.09 9.51 -10.97
CA ALA A 28 12.70 8.23 -10.63
C ALA A 28 12.61 7.25 -11.80
N ASP A 29 13.58 6.35 -11.89
CA ASP A 29 13.66 5.33 -12.93
C ASP A 29 12.86 4.06 -12.55
N ARG A 30 12.77 3.77 -11.25
CA ARG A 30 12.07 2.61 -10.68
C ARG A 30 11.50 2.96 -9.30
N ALA A 31 10.62 2.11 -8.79
CA ALA A 31 10.06 2.22 -7.46
C ALA A 31 10.29 0.97 -6.61
N VAL A 32 10.32 1.16 -5.29
CA VAL A 32 10.25 0.10 -4.27
C VAL A 32 9.17 0.49 -3.27
N CYS A 33 8.23 -0.42 -3.00
CA CYS A 33 7.21 -0.24 -1.97
C CYS A 33 7.50 -1.14 -0.77
N LEU A 34 7.58 -0.54 0.42
CA LEU A 34 7.77 -1.24 1.70
C LEU A 34 6.45 -1.74 2.31
N MET A 35 5.36 -1.58 1.55
CA MET A 35 4.01 -2.02 1.86
C MET A 35 3.49 -1.46 3.20
N ASP A 36 3.12 -2.30 4.17
CA ASP A 36 2.21 -1.96 5.25
C ASP A 36 1.03 -1.18 4.71
N ILE A 37 0.33 -1.80 3.75
CA ILE A 37 -0.81 -1.21 3.06
C ILE A 37 -2.04 -1.08 3.97
N PRO A 38 -2.43 -2.12 4.74
CA PRO A 38 -3.62 -2.06 5.57
C PRO A 38 -3.35 -1.35 6.89
N ASP A 39 -4.45 -1.15 7.63
CA ASP A 39 -4.50 -0.62 8.98
C ASP A 39 -4.10 0.86 9.11
N ASP A 40 -4.92 1.61 9.83
CA ASP A 40 -4.59 2.94 10.34
C ASP A 40 -5.45 3.17 11.58
N TRP A 41 -5.03 4.11 12.42
CA TRP A 41 -5.75 4.41 13.66
C TRP A 41 -7.17 4.88 13.37
N ASP A 42 -8.12 4.29 14.11
CA ASP A 42 -9.56 4.55 14.01
C ASP A 42 -10.16 4.31 12.60
N LYS A 43 -9.50 3.50 11.76
CA LYS A 43 -9.98 3.13 10.42
C LYS A 43 -10.38 1.67 10.28
N GLN A 44 -10.33 0.89 11.35
CA GLN A 44 -10.54 -0.57 11.30
C GLN A 44 -11.86 -0.96 10.63
N TYR A 45 -12.92 -0.14 10.72
CA TYR A 45 -14.22 -0.46 10.12
C TYR A 45 -14.49 0.27 8.79
N ASN A 46 -13.54 1.07 8.29
CA ASN A 46 -13.70 1.80 7.04
C ASN A 46 -13.26 0.95 5.84
N VAL A 47 -14.00 -0.14 5.56
CA VAL A 47 -13.66 -1.10 4.50
C VAL A 47 -13.50 -0.43 3.13
N GLY A 48 -14.30 0.58 2.81
CA GLY A 48 -14.16 1.33 1.55
C GLY A 48 -12.80 2.03 1.39
N LEU A 49 -12.15 2.42 2.48
CA LEU A 49 -10.79 2.98 2.43
C LEU A 49 -9.72 1.90 2.20
N TYR A 50 -9.93 0.68 2.71
CA TYR A 50 -9.07 -0.46 2.39
C TYR A 50 -9.17 -0.76 0.89
N GLU A 51 -10.39 -0.88 0.37
CA GLU A 51 -10.65 -1.10 -1.06
C GLU A 51 -9.99 -0.01 -1.91
N GLU A 52 -10.19 1.28 -1.59
CA GLU A 52 -9.56 2.38 -2.33
C GLU A 52 -8.02 2.28 -2.30
N THR A 53 -7.43 1.98 -1.14
CA THR A 53 -5.98 1.91 -1.00
C THR A 53 -5.39 0.76 -1.81
N TYR A 54 -5.98 -0.42 -1.76
CA TYR A 54 -5.56 -1.57 -2.55
C TYR A 54 -5.79 -1.35 -4.05
N ASP A 55 -6.90 -0.73 -4.45
CA ASP A 55 -7.16 -0.35 -5.84
C ASP A 55 -6.06 0.56 -6.40
N GLU A 56 -5.65 1.58 -5.66
CA GLU A 56 -4.56 2.48 -6.08
C GLU A 56 -3.20 1.77 -6.09
N ALA A 57 -2.93 0.88 -5.13
CA ALA A 57 -1.72 0.05 -5.13
C ALA A 57 -1.66 -0.85 -6.38
N VAL A 58 -2.77 -1.51 -6.72
CA VAL A 58 -2.89 -2.37 -7.90
C VAL A 58 -2.76 -1.57 -9.21
N ARG A 59 -3.36 -0.38 -9.28
CA ARG A 59 -3.18 0.52 -10.44
C ARG A 59 -1.72 0.94 -10.60
N PHE A 60 -1.04 1.31 -9.51
CA PHE A 60 0.38 1.64 -9.52
C PHE A 60 1.23 0.45 -10.00
N ALA A 61 1.00 -0.75 -9.46
CA ALA A 61 1.72 -1.97 -9.85
C ALA A 61 1.55 -2.29 -11.34
N LYS A 62 0.33 -2.11 -11.88
CA LYS A 62 0.03 -2.33 -13.31
C LYS A 62 0.72 -1.29 -14.21
N ALA A 63 0.78 -0.03 -13.77
CA ALA A 63 1.42 1.05 -14.52
C ALA A 63 2.96 0.93 -14.52
N PHE A 64 3.54 0.43 -13.42
CA PHE A 64 4.98 0.33 -13.22
C PHE A 64 5.38 -1.09 -12.77
N PRO A 65 5.35 -2.08 -13.69
CA PRO A 65 5.53 -3.51 -13.36
C PRO A 65 6.92 -3.86 -12.83
N GLU A 66 7.93 -3.01 -13.05
CA GLU A 66 9.29 -3.17 -12.53
C GLU A 66 9.43 -2.76 -11.05
N THR A 67 8.33 -2.36 -10.40
CA THR A 67 8.31 -2.01 -8.97
C THR A 67 8.59 -3.25 -8.13
N ALA A 68 9.53 -3.15 -7.20
CA ALA A 68 9.73 -4.18 -6.18
C ALA A 68 8.82 -3.93 -4.97
N TRP A 69 8.30 -5.00 -4.38
CA TRP A 69 7.38 -4.94 -3.24
C TRP A 69 7.95 -5.78 -2.10
N CYS A 70 7.99 -5.22 -0.90
CA CYS A 70 8.44 -5.90 0.31
C CYS A 70 7.27 -5.94 1.29
N TYR A 71 6.86 -7.14 1.70
CA TYR A 71 5.81 -7.30 2.71
C TYR A 71 6.22 -6.65 4.03
N GLY A 72 5.33 -5.84 4.58
CA GLY A 72 5.41 -5.36 5.96
C GLY A 72 4.66 -6.30 6.91
N ASN A 73 4.76 -6.02 8.21
CA ASN A 73 4.12 -6.86 9.23
C ASN A 73 2.59 -6.74 9.19
N HIS A 74 2.05 -5.57 8.85
CA HIS A 74 0.61 -5.38 8.70
C HIS A 74 0.04 -6.14 7.50
N ASP A 75 0.79 -6.31 6.41
CA ASP A 75 0.31 -7.11 5.28
C ASP A 75 0.24 -8.60 5.63
N LEU A 76 1.28 -9.11 6.30
CA LEU A 76 1.37 -10.53 6.67
C LEU A 76 0.42 -10.89 7.83
N SER A 77 0.06 -9.92 8.67
CA SER A 77 -0.90 -10.07 9.76
C SER A 77 -2.23 -10.67 9.28
N TYR A 78 -2.71 -10.26 8.10
CA TYR A 78 -3.96 -10.75 7.51
C TYR A 78 -3.83 -12.17 6.97
N LEU A 79 -2.67 -12.54 6.41
CA LEU A 79 -2.43 -13.89 5.90
C LEU A 79 -2.25 -14.91 7.03
N TRP A 80 -1.61 -14.51 8.13
CA TRP A 80 -1.30 -15.38 9.26
C TRP A 80 -2.33 -15.32 10.38
N HIS A 81 -3.31 -14.42 10.27
CA HIS A 81 -4.26 -14.12 11.34
C HIS A 81 -3.57 -13.74 12.66
N CYS A 82 -2.45 -13.02 12.57
CA CYS A 82 -1.68 -12.51 13.70
C CYS A 82 -1.97 -11.02 13.87
N LEU A 83 -2.80 -10.66 14.86
CA LEU A 83 -3.29 -9.29 15.02
C LEU A 83 -2.16 -8.26 15.23
N GLU A 84 -2.22 -7.18 14.45
CA GLU A 84 -1.39 -5.98 14.61
C GLU A 84 -2.23 -4.77 15.06
N SER A 85 -1.57 -3.67 15.43
CA SER A 85 -2.27 -2.48 15.91
C SER A 85 -3.10 -1.82 14.80
N GLY A 86 -4.42 -1.71 14.98
CA GLY A 86 -5.30 -1.19 13.94
C GLY A 86 -5.83 -2.26 12.98
N TYR A 87 -5.53 -3.54 13.21
CA TYR A 87 -6.07 -4.67 12.46
C TYR A 87 -7.59 -4.62 12.36
N SER A 88 -8.12 -4.91 11.16
CA SER A 88 -9.54 -5.01 10.89
C SER A 88 -9.98 -6.46 10.70
N SER A 89 -10.77 -6.96 11.66
CA SER A 89 -11.48 -8.23 11.47
C SER A 89 -12.47 -8.17 10.31
N MET A 90 -13.07 -7.01 10.03
CA MET A 90 -14.01 -6.84 8.93
C MET A 90 -13.34 -6.92 7.56
N ALA A 91 -12.22 -6.20 7.37
CA ALA A 91 -11.47 -6.24 6.11
C ALA A 91 -10.80 -7.60 5.87
N SER A 92 -10.55 -8.39 6.93
CA SER A 92 -10.02 -9.75 6.79
C SER A 92 -11.02 -10.77 6.21
N MET A 93 -12.31 -10.43 6.15
CA MET A 93 -13.39 -11.33 5.73
C MET A 93 -13.98 -10.98 4.34
N THR A 94 -13.47 -9.94 3.69
CA THR A 94 -13.92 -9.43 2.38
C THR A 94 -12.93 -9.80 1.29
#